data_AF-A0A970MVP0-F1
#
_entry.id   AF-A0A970MVP0-F1
#
_cell.length_a   1.000
_cell.length_b   1.000
_cell.length_c   1.000
_cell.angle_alpha   90.00
_cell.angle_beta   90.00
_cell.angle_gamma   90.00
#
_symmetry.space_group_name_H-M   'P 1'
#
loop_
_entity.id
_entity.type
_entity.pdbx_description
1 polymer ?
#
loop_
_entity_poly.entity_id
_entity_poly.type
_entity_poly.pdbx_seq_one_letter_code
_entity_poly.pdbx_strand_id
1 'polypeptide(L)'
;MKRIALAIILCLTFAAAASASAKAWFADITQSEWYLPGAGQFVNNPLYNDPFKCLGYPTGGQVYEPAHSYENGYCVSLGDRDAANANGRVMVGFSTPVADDPRNPYGLDFIVFGNAYFRLSMTENLPLYADPNFRWQEPAFVEISQDGDQWYLIRPNILPNDLIPAPGPNPYIPSSDTGFSSTGLYGYADCTPTIELPTAGSNNPFSYVNRTPEELYTVPDRPSVPSGFNSERFDYVSGGGDAFDIADAVVQSAPGVPALDSEGNEIKANIGWFKYVRLTDAVAGDYFPGLGEISAEIDAVAACRPALSIGEAKKLADGEYALITDAIVTATLPDAFFIESPNRSAAMKVIYNTAVAVDGKKVALGDKMTITGHISKGAFGFALPDPMWTCTEVECDLPNPVGMRLDALADDLAYGMRVRVWGRKVDAGPGFCVINDGSANVKLTWTNPAYAVADTPYLSAVGVCDRSEDGSAIVRLSDPQNDITIY
;
A
#
# COMPACT_ATOMS: atom_id res chain seq x y z
N MET A 1 -46.49 -30.56 -55.50
CA MET A 1 -46.57 -31.36 -54.26
C MET A 1 -45.34 -31.07 -53.42
N LYS A 2 -45.56 -30.63 -52.16
CA LYS A 2 -44.64 -30.69 -50.99
C LYS A 2 -43.31 -29.89 -51.11
N ARG A 3 -43.15 -28.71 -50.47
CA ARG A 3 -42.95 -28.39 -49.03
C ARG A 3 -41.48 -28.47 -48.57
N ILE A 4 -41.05 -27.41 -47.84
CA ILE A 4 -40.02 -27.37 -46.74
C ILE A 4 -38.56 -27.29 -47.23
N ALA A 5 -37.65 -26.46 -46.71
CA ALA A 5 -37.68 -25.39 -45.71
C ALA A 5 -36.49 -24.44 -45.95
N LEU A 6 -36.73 -23.15 -45.71
CA LEU A 6 -35.72 -22.10 -45.62
C LEU A 6 -35.12 -22.16 -44.21
N ALA A 7 -33.86 -22.60 -44.09
CA ALA A 7 -33.13 -22.60 -42.82
C ALA A 7 -32.59 -21.17 -42.56
N ILE A 8 -33.33 -20.41 -41.76
CA ILE A 8 -32.84 -19.18 -41.14
C ILE A 8 -31.92 -19.60 -40.00
N ILE A 9 -30.61 -19.47 -40.21
CA ILE A 9 -29.62 -19.55 -39.13
C ILE A 9 -29.76 -18.27 -38.32
N LEU A 10 -30.57 -18.34 -37.27
CA LEU A 10 -30.63 -17.33 -36.22
C LEU A 10 -29.43 -17.58 -35.30
N CYS A 11 -28.31 -16.91 -35.57
CA CYS A 11 -27.22 -16.76 -34.59
C CYS A 11 -27.74 -15.93 -33.41
N LEU A 12 -28.38 -16.60 -32.46
CA LEU A 12 -28.59 -16.10 -31.11
C LEU A 12 -27.22 -16.06 -30.42
N THR A 13 -26.56 -14.91 -30.52
CA THR A 13 -25.51 -14.52 -29.59
C THR A 13 -26.13 -14.46 -28.19
N PHE A 14 -25.92 -15.51 -27.40
CA PHE A 14 -25.99 -15.39 -25.95
C PHE A 14 -24.86 -14.45 -25.52
N ALA A 15 -25.16 -13.15 -25.50
CA ALA A 15 -24.46 -12.24 -24.63
C ALA A 15 -24.86 -12.65 -23.21
N ALA A 16 -24.10 -13.57 -22.61
CA ALA A 16 -24.04 -13.65 -21.17
C ALA A 16 -23.50 -12.28 -20.73
N ALA A 17 -24.42 -11.38 -20.36
CA ALA A 17 -24.07 -10.28 -19.49
C ALA A 17 -23.56 -10.95 -18.22
N ALA A 18 -22.25 -11.14 -18.14
CA ALA A 18 -21.59 -11.26 -16.87
C ALA A 18 -21.93 -9.96 -16.15
N SER A 19 -22.95 -10.00 -15.28
CA SER A 19 -23.01 -9.05 -14.18
C SER A 19 -21.64 -9.18 -13.53
N ALA A 20 -20.78 -8.18 -13.74
CA ALA A 20 -19.58 -8.05 -12.96
C ALA A 20 -20.06 -7.94 -11.52
N SER A 21 -20.11 -9.08 -10.82
CA SER A 21 -20.31 -9.09 -9.39
C SER A 21 -19.24 -8.15 -8.84
N ALA A 22 -19.65 -7.13 -8.09
CA ALA A 22 -18.68 -6.26 -7.44
C ALA A 22 -17.66 -7.14 -6.72
N LYS A 23 -16.37 -6.93 -6.99
CA LYS A 23 -15.29 -7.69 -6.33
C LYS A 23 -15.47 -7.53 -4.83
N ALA A 24 -15.65 -8.63 -4.11
CA ALA A 24 -15.62 -8.61 -2.65
C ALA A 24 -14.18 -8.29 -2.23
N TRP A 25 -13.95 -7.05 -1.79
CA TRP A 25 -12.64 -6.61 -1.29
C TRP A 25 -12.35 -7.13 0.11
N PHE A 26 -13.39 -7.41 0.86
CA PHE A 26 -13.30 -7.89 2.24
C PHE A 26 -13.91 -9.27 2.34
N ALA A 27 -13.45 -10.05 3.32
CA ALA A 27 -14.08 -11.31 3.66
C ALA A 27 -15.56 -11.06 4.04
N ASP A 28 -16.44 -11.86 3.47
CA ASP A 28 -17.90 -11.73 3.58
C ASP A 28 -18.58 -13.07 3.93
N ILE A 29 -17.78 -14.10 4.22
CA ILE A 29 -18.25 -15.43 4.62
C ILE A 29 -17.61 -15.79 5.96
N THR A 30 -18.43 -16.07 6.97
CA THR A 30 -18.03 -16.79 8.18
C THR A 30 -19.20 -17.61 8.72
N GLN A 31 -18.94 -18.51 9.64
CA GLN A 31 -19.93 -19.34 10.32
C GLN A 31 -19.56 -19.48 11.80
N SER A 32 -20.54 -19.66 12.68
CA SER A 32 -20.28 -19.74 14.13
C SER A 32 -19.39 -20.94 14.48
N GLU A 33 -19.52 -22.06 13.76
CA GLU A 33 -18.68 -23.25 13.92
C GLU A 33 -17.23 -23.09 13.42
N TRP A 34 -16.94 -22.00 12.69
CA TRP A 34 -15.60 -21.68 12.19
C TRP A 34 -14.76 -20.91 13.21
N TYR A 35 -15.38 -20.50 14.31
CA TYR A 35 -14.72 -19.93 15.46
C TYR A 35 -14.60 -20.97 16.56
N LEU A 36 -13.37 -21.33 16.85
CA LEU A 36 -13.01 -22.28 17.90
C LEU A 36 -12.08 -21.55 18.86
N PRO A 37 -12.63 -20.73 19.79
CA PRO A 37 -11.82 -19.95 20.69
C PRO A 37 -10.96 -20.82 21.60
N GLY A 38 -9.76 -20.33 21.88
CA GLY A 38 -8.87 -20.81 22.92
C GLY A 38 -9.41 -20.53 24.32
N ALA A 39 -8.62 -20.90 25.33
CA ALA A 39 -8.93 -20.47 26.69
C ALA A 39 -8.51 -19.01 26.86
N GLY A 40 -9.35 -18.14 27.39
CA GLY A 40 -8.96 -16.74 27.46
C GLY A 40 -9.92 -15.84 28.24
N GLN A 41 -9.45 -14.65 28.58
CA GLN A 41 -10.29 -13.66 29.26
C GLN A 41 -11.25 -12.98 28.28
N PHE A 42 -10.81 -12.71 27.05
CA PHE A 42 -11.56 -11.93 26.07
C PHE A 42 -12.56 -12.79 25.29
N VAL A 43 -12.27 -14.08 25.07
CA VAL A 43 -13.21 -15.03 24.44
C VAL A 43 -14.52 -15.22 25.23
N ASN A 44 -14.54 -14.86 26.52
CA ASN A 44 -15.73 -14.89 27.36
C ASN A 44 -16.50 -13.56 27.38
N ASN A 45 -15.99 -12.53 26.70
CA ASN A 45 -16.61 -11.21 26.61
C ASN A 45 -17.39 -11.09 25.29
N PRO A 46 -18.71 -10.79 25.34
CA PRO A 46 -19.53 -10.55 24.14
C PRO A 46 -18.98 -9.48 23.17
N LEU A 47 -18.11 -8.60 23.67
CA LEU A 47 -17.44 -7.60 22.84
C LEU A 47 -16.34 -8.20 21.95
N TYR A 48 -15.80 -9.39 22.24
CA TYR A 48 -14.64 -9.94 21.54
C TYR A 48 -14.81 -11.40 21.07
N ASN A 49 -16.02 -11.97 21.18
CA ASN A 49 -16.26 -13.38 20.86
C ASN A 49 -17.30 -13.62 19.77
N ASP A 50 -17.61 -12.59 18.98
CA ASP A 50 -18.51 -12.68 17.84
C ASP A 50 -17.69 -12.78 16.53
N PRO A 51 -17.56 -13.96 15.91
CA PRO A 51 -16.74 -14.12 14.72
C PRO A 51 -17.25 -13.36 13.49
N PHE A 52 -18.50 -12.87 13.51
CA PHE A 52 -19.04 -12.04 12.43
C PHE A 52 -18.42 -10.64 12.40
N LYS A 53 -17.67 -10.24 13.44
CA LYS A 53 -16.90 -8.99 13.43
C LYS A 53 -15.73 -9.01 12.46
N CYS A 54 -15.20 -10.20 12.14
CA CYS A 54 -14.14 -10.36 11.15
C CYS A 54 -14.58 -10.14 9.69
N LEU A 55 -15.84 -9.76 9.45
CA LEU A 55 -16.39 -9.53 8.11
C LEU A 55 -16.46 -8.04 7.79
N GLY A 56 -16.26 -7.70 6.51
CA GLY A 56 -16.29 -6.32 6.05
C GLY A 56 -14.97 -5.58 6.30
N TYR A 57 -15.04 -4.26 6.35
CA TYR A 57 -13.87 -3.41 6.52
C TYR A 57 -13.54 -3.21 8.00
N PRO A 58 -12.24 -3.05 8.36
CA PRO A 58 -11.83 -2.86 9.76
C PRO A 58 -12.25 -1.50 10.33
N THR A 59 -12.28 -1.38 11.65
CA THR A 59 -12.61 -0.10 12.31
C THR A 59 -11.42 0.86 12.34
N GLY A 60 -10.23 0.33 12.66
CA GLY A 60 -8.99 1.10 12.77
C GLY A 60 -8.94 2.12 13.92
N GLY A 61 -7.75 2.34 14.45
CA GLY A 61 -7.46 3.31 15.50
C GLY A 61 -6.33 4.26 15.09
N GLN A 62 -5.36 4.45 15.97
CA GLN A 62 -4.13 5.19 15.71
C GLN A 62 -2.97 4.21 15.66
N VAL A 63 -1.84 4.61 15.07
CA VAL A 63 -0.66 3.72 15.00
C VAL A 63 -0.13 3.30 16.37
N TYR A 64 -0.50 4.00 17.45
CA TYR A 64 -0.06 3.75 18.83
C TYR A 64 -1.20 3.42 19.80
N GLU A 65 -2.42 3.33 19.30
CA GLU A 65 -3.60 3.04 20.11
C GLU A 65 -4.60 2.28 19.24
N PRO A 66 -5.01 1.06 19.62
CA PRO A 66 -5.98 0.30 18.83
C PRO A 66 -7.32 1.02 18.72
N ALA A 67 -8.21 0.53 17.86
CA ALA A 67 -9.55 1.08 17.78
C ALA A 67 -10.27 0.98 19.14
N HIS A 68 -10.88 2.07 19.60
CA HIS A 68 -11.69 2.06 20.82
C HIS A 68 -13.17 2.04 20.47
N SER A 69 -13.80 0.86 20.50
CA SER A 69 -15.27 0.79 20.51
C SER A 69 -15.76 0.26 21.85
N TYR A 70 -15.72 1.11 22.88
CA TYR A 70 -16.24 0.84 24.23
C TYR A 70 -17.68 0.28 24.25
N GLU A 71 -18.44 0.44 23.16
CA GLU A 71 -19.84 0.05 23.08
C GLU A 71 -20.13 -1.17 22.19
N ASN A 72 -19.25 -1.53 21.24
CA ASN A 72 -19.55 -2.60 20.27
C ASN A 72 -18.47 -3.67 20.14
N GLY A 73 -17.21 -3.42 20.56
CA GLY A 73 -16.07 -4.29 20.24
C GLY A 73 -15.83 -4.38 18.72
N TYR A 74 -14.58 -4.24 18.28
CA TYR A 74 -14.25 -4.17 16.86
C TYR A 74 -13.56 -5.45 16.35
N CYS A 75 -12.81 -6.12 17.22
CA CYS A 75 -12.09 -7.35 16.91
C CYS A 75 -12.72 -8.60 17.53
N VAL A 76 -12.18 -9.75 17.16
CA VAL A 76 -12.46 -11.07 17.73
C VAL A 76 -11.19 -11.61 18.34
N SER A 77 -11.20 -11.87 19.64
CA SER A 77 -10.09 -12.55 20.32
C SER A 77 -10.10 -14.03 19.95
N LEU A 78 -8.95 -14.55 19.54
CA LEU A 78 -8.79 -15.97 19.25
C LEU A 78 -8.70 -16.80 20.52
N GLY A 79 -8.16 -16.21 21.59
CA GLY A 79 -7.84 -16.88 22.83
C GLY A 79 -6.58 -17.77 22.72
N ASP A 80 -6.07 -18.21 23.87
CA ASP A 80 -4.85 -18.99 24.01
C ASP A 80 -4.95 -20.31 23.25
N ARG A 81 -4.03 -20.51 22.30
CA ARG A 81 -4.04 -21.71 21.46
C ARG A 81 -3.92 -22.97 22.29
N ASP A 82 -4.88 -23.87 22.08
CA ASP A 82 -4.77 -25.27 22.52
C ASP A 82 -4.29 -26.14 21.36
N ALA A 83 -2.98 -26.39 21.31
CA ALA A 83 -2.36 -27.22 20.27
C ALA A 83 -2.93 -28.65 20.22
N ALA A 84 -3.50 -29.17 21.31
CA ALA A 84 -4.07 -30.52 21.34
C ALA A 84 -5.48 -30.57 20.73
N ASN A 85 -6.25 -29.49 20.84
CA ASN A 85 -7.65 -29.43 20.40
C ASN A 85 -7.88 -28.57 19.14
N ALA A 86 -6.84 -27.95 18.61
CA ALA A 86 -6.93 -27.01 17.49
C ALA A 86 -7.92 -25.86 17.75
N ASN A 87 -8.00 -25.41 19.00
CA ASN A 87 -8.68 -24.18 19.41
C ASN A 87 -7.70 -22.99 19.36
N GLY A 88 -8.21 -21.78 19.54
CA GLY A 88 -7.44 -20.55 19.37
C GLY A 88 -7.50 -20.00 17.95
N ARG A 89 -8.64 -20.17 17.25
CA ARG A 89 -8.71 -19.86 15.81
C ARG A 89 -10.06 -19.36 15.31
N VAL A 90 -10.01 -18.64 14.20
CA VAL A 90 -11.16 -18.25 13.39
C VAL A 90 -10.90 -18.55 11.92
N MET A 91 -11.96 -18.87 11.17
CA MET A 91 -11.91 -18.95 9.71
C MET A 91 -12.90 -17.95 9.09
N VAL A 92 -12.44 -17.29 8.04
CA VAL A 92 -13.24 -16.40 7.19
C VAL A 92 -13.03 -16.77 5.72
N GLY A 93 -13.90 -16.28 4.85
CA GLY A 93 -13.76 -16.50 3.42
C GLY A 93 -14.34 -15.38 2.58
N PHE A 94 -13.99 -15.43 1.30
CA PHE A 94 -14.42 -14.49 0.29
C PHE A 94 -15.43 -15.14 -0.66
N SER A 95 -16.49 -14.43 -1.01
CA SER A 95 -17.42 -14.83 -2.07
C SER A 95 -16.75 -14.81 -3.46
N THR A 96 -15.74 -13.95 -3.63
CA THR A 96 -14.86 -13.91 -4.82
C THR A 96 -13.46 -14.37 -4.43
N PRO A 97 -12.90 -15.42 -5.06
CA PRO A 97 -11.54 -15.87 -4.76
C PRO A 97 -10.50 -14.75 -4.85
N VAL A 98 -9.54 -14.76 -3.93
CA VAL A 98 -8.35 -13.90 -3.99
C VAL A 98 -7.33 -14.58 -4.87
N ALA A 99 -6.84 -13.88 -5.89
CA ALA A 99 -5.85 -14.39 -6.83
C ALA A 99 -4.46 -13.81 -6.53
N ASP A 100 -3.44 -14.62 -6.79
CA ASP A 100 -2.05 -14.18 -6.90
C ASP A 100 -1.94 -13.26 -8.13
N ASP A 101 -1.82 -11.95 -7.89
CA ASP A 101 -1.73 -10.93 -8.94
C ASP A 101 -0.37 -10.21 -8.84
N PRO A 102 0.51 -10.34 -9.84
CA PRO A 102 1.84 -9.71 -9.80
C PRO A 102 1.80 -8.18 -9.82
N ARG A 103 0.62 -7.57 -10.03
CA ARG A 103 0.41 -6.13 -9.91
C ARG A 103 0.06 -5.70 -8.50
N ASN A 104 -0.24 -6.62 -7.59
CA ASN A 104 -0.45 -6.26 -6.20
C ASN A 104 0.83 -5.64 -5.62
N PRO A 105 0.74 -4.53 -4.87
CA PRO A 105 1.90 -3.87 -4.32
C PRO A 105 2.78 -4.85 -3.53
N TYR A 106 4.08 -4.80 -3.81
CA TYR A 106 5.09 -5.61 -3.13
C TYR A 106 4.92 -7.13 -3.26
N GLY A 107 4.05 -7.60 -4.17
CA GLY A 107 3.71 -9.02 -4.32
C GLY A 107 2.68 -9.54 -3.31
N LEU A 108 2.05 -8.67 -2.52
CA LEU A 108 1.17 -9.09 -1.43
C LEU A 108 -0.28 -9.16 -1.88
N ASP A 109 -0.97 -10.27 -1.66
CA ASP A 109 -2.28 -10.57 -2.22
C ASP A 109 -3.46 -10.35 -1.29
N PHE A 110 -3.23 -10.38 0.02
CA PHE A 110 -4.27 -10.12 1.02
C PHE A 110 -3.69 -9.55 2.31
N ILE A 111 -4.56 -9.00 3.14
CA ILE A 111 -4.24 -8.27 4.37
C ILE A 111 -5.12 -8.81 5.50
N VAL A 112 -4.54 -8.99 6.69
CA VAL A 112 -5.26 -9.30 7.92
C VAL A 112 -5.07 -8.12 8.88
N PHE A 113 -6.18 -7.59 9.38
CA PHE A 113 -6.21 -6.47 10.31
C PHE A 113 -6.43 -6.97 11.73
N GLY A 114 -5.65 -6.46 12.66
CA GLY A 114 -5.74 -6.79 14.08
C GLY A 114 -5.69 -5.57 14.99
N ASN A 115 -5.37 -5.80 16.26
CA ASN A 115 -5.31 -4.79 17.32
C ASN A 115 -3.89 -4.28 17.61
N ALA A 116 -2.86 -4.80 16.93
CA ALA A 116 -1.48 -4.41 17.17
C ALA A 116 -1.28 -2.89 17.17
N TYR A 117 -0.30 -2.41 17.93
CA TYR A 117 0.00 -0.98 17.97
C TYR A 117 1.47 -0.72 18.32
N PHE A 118 2.01 0.40 17.86
CA PHE A 118 3.34 0.85 18.21
C PHE A 118 3.36 1.43 19.62
N ARG A 119 4.43 1.14 20.35
CA ARG A 119 4.63 1.67 21.69
C ARG A 119 4.81 3.19 21.63
N LEU A 120 4.13 3.92 22.51
CA LEU A 120 4.43 5.34 22.72
C LEU A 120 5.80 5.50 23.40
N SER A 121 6.71 6.22 22.75
CA SER A 121 7.98 6.63 23.37
C SER A 121 7.73 7.84 24.28
N MET A 122 7.95 7.65 25.58
CA MET A 122 7.97 8.74 26.57
C MET A 122 9.41 9.15 26.86
N THR A 123 10.07 9.81 25.91
CA THR A 123 11.37 10.45 26.18
C THR A 123 11.10 11.81 26.80
N GLU A 124 11.63 12.04 28.01
CA GLU A 124 11.49 13.33 28.71
C GLU A 124 11.94 14.47 27.77
N ASN A 125 11.01 15.38 27.43
CA ASN A 125 11.19 16.57 26.57
C ASN A 125 11.01 16.39 25.04
N LEU A 126 10.48 15.27 24.54
CA LEU A 126 10.00 15.17 23.15
C LEU A 126 8.48 14.98 23.10
N PRO A 127 7.80 15.43 22.02
CA PRO A 127 6.39 15.09 21.80
C PRO A 127 6.22 13.57 21.76
N LEU A 128 5.10 13.07 22.28
CA LEU A 128 4.72 11.66 22.19
C LEU A 128 4.78 11.22 20.72
N TYR A 129 5.57 10.19 20.44
CA TYR A 129 5.68 9.60 19.11
C TYR A 129 5.62 8.07 19.23
N ALA A 130 4.98 7.45 18.26
CA ALA A 130 4.88 6.00 18.12
C ALA A 130 6.24 5.44 17.72
N ASP A 131 6.88 4.63 18.56
CA ASP A 131 8.16 4.01 18.22
C ASP A 131 7.92 2.81 17.30
N PRO A 132 8.22 2.90 15.99
CA PRO A 132 7.98 1.81 15.05
C PRO A 132 8.82 0.56 15.35
N ASN A 133 9.88 0.71 16.16
CA ASN A 133 10.75 -0.39 16.56
C ASN A 133 10.18 -1.23 17.71
N PHE A 134 9.10 -0.81 18.35
CA PHE A 134 8.48 -1.55 19.46
C PHE A 134 6.98 -1.62 19.26
N ARG A 135 6.45 -2.83 19.22
CA ARG A 135 5.03 -3.08 18.96
C ARG A 135 4.46 -3.90 20.09
N TRP A 136 3.21 -3.66 20.43
CA TRP A 136 2.36 -4.67 21.02
C TRP A 136 1.89 -5.57 19.87
N GLN A 137 2.40 -6.79 19.83
CA GLN A 137 2.07 -7.77 18.79
C GLN A 137 1.62 -9.09 19.41
N GLU A 138 0.54 -9.64 18.86
CA GLU A 138 -0.15 -10.84 19.36
C GLU A 138 -0.27 -11.81 18.18
N PRO A 139 0.85 -12.43 17.74
CA PRO A 139 0.93 -13.03 16.42
C PRO A 139 -0.07 -14.17 16.24
N ALA A 140 -0.78 -14.17 15.11
CA ALA A 140 -1.51 -15.33 14.59
C ALA A 140 -0.84 -15.86 13.32
N PHE A 141 -0.58 -17.16 13.24
CA PHE A 141 -0.11 -17.74 11.98
C PHE A 141 -1.29 -17.90 11.01
N VAL A 142 -0.99 -17.74 9.73
CA VAL A 142 -1.99 -17.63 8.67
C VAL A 142 -1.97 -18.86 7.78
N GLU A 143 -3.15 -19.42 7.54
CA GLU A 143 -3.33 -20.53 6.63
C GLU A 143 -4.39 -20.19 5.58
N ILE A 144 -4.17 -20.61 4.34
CA ILE A 144 -5.10 -20.37 3.24
C ILE A 144 -5.57 -21.67 2.60
N SER A 145 -6.79 -21.63 2.04
CA SER A 145 -7.41 -22.79 1.40
C SER A 145 -8.30 -22.39 0.22
N GLN A 146 -8.34 -23.24 -0.79
CA GLN A 146 -9.22 -23.10 -1.95
C GLN A 146 -10.63 -23.67 -1.70
N ASP A 147 -10.74 -24.68 -0.84
CA ASP A 147 -11.94 -25.50 -0.63
C ASP A 147 -12.43 -25.54 0.83
N GLY A 148 -11.61 -25.12 1.79
CA GLY A 148 -11.88 -25.20 3.24
C GLY A 148 -11.43 -26.52 3.87
N ASP A 149 -10.93 -27.47 3.07
CA ASP A 149 -10.52 -28.81 3.51
C ASP A 149 -8.99 -28.95 3.51
N GLN A 150 -8.32 -28.56 2.42
CA GLN A 150 -6.87 -28.57 2.33
C GLN A 150 -6.28 -27.20 2.69
N TRP A 151 -5.41 -27.17 3.68
CA TRP A 151 -4.85 -25.96 4.25
C TRP A 151 -3.35 -25.84 4.01
N TYR A 152 -2.91 -24.66 3.58
CA TYR A 152 -1.50 -24.33 3.37
C TYR A 152 -1.11 -23.21 4.33
N LEU A 153 0.07 -23.32 4.93
CA LEU A 153 0.62 -22.30 5.82
C LEU A 153 1.27 -21.20 4.98
N ILE A 154 0.93 -19.93 5.21
CA ILE A 154 1.79 -18.83 4.77
C ILE A 154 3.03 -18.86 5.64
N ARG A 155 4.21 -18.98 5.03
CA ARG A 155 5.45 -19.22 5.78
C ARG A 155 5.81 -17.99 6.65
N PRO A 156 5.76 -18.09 8.00
CA PRO A 156 6.24 -17.02 8.86
C PRO A 156 7.77 -16.93 8.82
N ASN A 157 8.36 -15.87 9.33
CA ASN A 157 9.82 -15.74 9.45
C ASN A 157 10.43 -16.59 10.57
N ILE A 158 9.73 -16.65 11.71
CA ILE A 158 10.03 -17.50 12.87
C ILE A 158 8.89 -18.52 12.97
N LEU A 159 9.16 -19.81 13.15
CA LEU A 159 8.06 -20.79 13.28
C LEU A 159 7.31 -20.58 14.60
N PRO A 160 6.00 -20.90 14.68
CA PRO A 160 5.22 -20.66 15.89
C PRO A 160 5.81 -21.30 17.15
N ASN A 161 6.40 -22.50 17.02
CA ASN A 161 7.05 -23.20 18.14
C ASN A 161 8.41 -22.60 18.56
N ASP A 162 8.98 -21.73 17.73
CA ASP A 162 10.27 -21.07 17.96
C ASP A 162 10.09 -19.63 18.47
N LEU A 163 8.85 -19.12 18.51
CA LEU A 163 8.55 -17.81 19.09
C LEU A 163 8.84 -17.80 20.59
N ILE A 164 9.44 -16.70 21.06
CA ILE A 164 9.72 -16.49 22.47
C ILE A 164 8.57 -15.69 23.09
N PRO A 165 7.78 -16.27 24.02
CA PRO A 165 6.67 -15.56 24.68
C PRO A 165 7.16 -14.40 25.54
N ALA A 166 6.25 -13.48 25.89
CA ALA A 166 6.55 -12.36 26.78
C ALA A 166 7.10 -12.87 28.13
N PRO A 167 8.25 -12.36 28.63
CA PRO A 167 9.00 -12.97 29.74
C PRO A 167 8.41 -12.66 31.14
N GLY A 168 7.09 -12.56 31.26
CA GLY A 168 6.43 -12.21 32.52
C GLY A 168 6.55 -10.71 32.85
N PRO A 169 6.55 -10.32 34.15
CA PRO A 169 6.08 -9.01 34.62
C PRO A 169 6.98 -7.81 34.29
N ASN A 170 8.09 -8.02 33.57
CA ASN A 170 8.97 -6.94 33.15
C ASN A 170 8.74 -6.62 31.67
N PRO A 171 7.95 -5.58 31.34
CA PRO A 171 7.63 -5.19 29.96
C PRO A 171 8.83 -4.66 29.14
N TYR A 172 10.03 -4.65 29.71
CA TYR A 172 11.23 -4.06 29.11
C TYR A 172 12.32 -5.07 28.77
N ILE A 173 12.01 -6.36 28.74
CA ILE A 173 12.99 -7.37 28.34
C ILE A 173 12.88 -7.56 26.82
N PRO A 174 13.88 -7.12 26.02
CA PRO A 174 13.83 -7.10 24.55
C PRO A 174 14.04 -8.49 23.91
N SER A 175 13.69 -9.57 24.60
CA SER A 175 13.93 -10.94 24.13
C SER A 175 12.65 -11.75 23.84
N SER A 176 11.46 -11.14 23.89
CA SER A 176 10.23 -11.80 23.41
C SER A 176 9.89 -11.38 22.00
N ASP A 177 9.15 -12.25 21.34
CA ASP A 177 8.54 -12.04 20.02
C ASP A 177 7.06 -11.64 20.14
N THR A 178 6.48 -11.67 21.34
CA THR A 178 5.08 -11.30 21.61
C THR A 178 4.96 -10.20 22.67
N GLY A 179 3.77 -9.61 22.80
CA GLY A 179 3.51 -8.46 23.65
C GLY A 179 4.34 -7.26 23.18
N PHE A 180 4.93 -6.50 24.11
CA PHE A 180 5.88 -5.43 23.76
C PHE A 180 7.21 -6.01 23.24
N SER A 181 7.33 -6.10 21.93
CA SER A 181 8.49 -6.69 21.24
C SER A 181 9.10 -5.72 20.24
N SER A 182 10.41 -5.85 20.02
CA SER A 182 11.14 -5.24 18.91
C SER A 182 11.47 -6.22 17.78
N THR A 183 11.00 -7.46 17.88
CA THR A 183 11.18 -8.45 16.83
C THR A 183 10.26 -8.10 15.66
N GLY A 184 10.84 -7.82 14.49
CA GLY A 184 10.08 -7.71 13.25
C GLY A 184 9.54 -9.08 12.84
N LEU A 185 8.25 -9.32 13.07
CA LEU A 185 7.54 -10.50 12.60
C LEU A 185 6.94 -10.25 11.21
N TYR A 186 7.07 -11.22 10.32
CA TYR A 186 6.42 -11.23 9.01
C TYR A 186 5.94 -12.64 8.68
N GLY A 187 4.83 -12.72 7.92
CA GLY A 187 4.06 -13.96 7.76
C GLY A 187 3.25 -14.34 9.01
N TYR A 188 3.03 -13.38 9.92
CA TYR A 188 2.06 -13.42 11.00
C TYR A 188 1.03 -12.30 10.80
N ALA A 189 -0.19 -12.53 11.29
CA ALA A 189 -1.19 -11.49 11.48
C ALA A 189 -1.09 -10.91 12.89
N ASP A 190 -1.67 -9.71 13.06
CA ASP A 190 -1.74 -8.97 14.32
C ASP A 190 -0.37 -8.52 14.85
N CYS A 191 0.46 -8.02 13.94
CA CYS A 191 1.79 -7.48 14.17
C CYS A 191 1.95 -6.03 13.67
N THR A 192 1.00 -5.55 12.88
CA THR A 192 1.00 -4.20 12.30
C THR A 192 -0.28 -3.45 12.68
N PRO A 193 -0.19 -2.17 13.10
CA PRO A 193 -1.38 -1.42 13.50
C PRO A 193 -2.42 -1.30 12.41
N THR A 194 -3.68 -1.18 12.80
CA THR A 194 -4.78 -0.82 11.89
C THR A 194 -5.21 0.62 12.19
N ILE A 195 -5.22 1.51 11.20
CA ILE A 195 -5.54 2.93 11.40
C ILE A 195 -6.94 3.30 10.92
N GLU A 196 -7.49 4.36 11.50
CA GLU A 196 -8.74 4.98 11.09
C GLU A 196 -8.66 5.59 9.68
N LEU A 197 -9.81 5.69 9.03
CA LEU A 197 -9.93 6.39 7.75
C LEU A 197 -9.47 7.86 7.87
N PRO A 198 -8.68 8.37 6.90
CA PRO A 198 -8.35 9.79 6.87
C PRO A 198 -9.63 10.60 6.67
N THR A 199 -9.96 11.41 7.67
CA THR A 199 -11.09 12.33 7.64
C THR A 199 -10.73 13.61 8.37
N ALA A 200 -11.45 14.70 8.09
CA ALA A 200 -11.18 15.99 8.71
C ALA A 200 -11.26 15.90 10.24
N GLY A 201 -10.11 16.07 10.91
CA GLY A 201 -9.98 15.96 12.37
C GLY A 201 -9.47 14.62 12.90
N SER A 202 -9.26 13.62 12.04
CA SER A 202 -8.55 12.37 12.40
C SER A 202 -7.08 12.63 12.75
N ASN A 203 -6.43 11.69 13.45
CA ASN A 203 -4.99 11.77 13.75
C ASN A 203 -4.12 11.25 12.60
N ASN A 204 -4.72 10.86 11.48
CA ASN A 204 -4.02 10.53 10.25
C ASN A 204 -3.28 11.78 9.70
N PRO A 205 -2.00 11.68 9.28
CA PRO A 205 -1.26 12.79 8.68
C PRO A 205 -1.90 13.32 7.38
N PHE A 206 -2.76 12.52 6.75
CA PHE A 206 -3.57 12.87 5.59
C PHE A 206 -5.02 13.21 5.95
N SER A 207 -5.32 13.68 7.17
CA SER A 207 -6.69 14.05 7.62
C SER A 207 -7.42 15.08 6.74
N TYR A 208 -6.75 15.71 5.77
CA TYR A 208 -7.35 16.61 4.79
C TYR A 208 -7.90 15.89 3.55
N VAL A 209 -7.64 14.59 3.36
CA VAL A 209 -8.24 13.76 2.31
C VAL A 209 -9.42 12.97 2.86
N ASN A 210 -10.23 12.41 1.96
CA ASN A 210 -11.28 11.45 2.30
C ASN A 210 -11.04 10.16 1.53
N ARG A 211 -11.27 9.01 2.17
CA ARG A 211 -11.13 7.68 1.55
C ARG A 211 -12.33 6.81 1.89
N THR A 212 -12.74 6.01 0.91
CA THR A 212 -13.62 4.86 1.18
C THR A 212 -12.83 3.73 1.85
N PRO A 213 -13.48 2.81 2.57
CA PRO A 213 -12.82 1.62 3.09
C PRO A 213 -12.08 0.83 2.01
N GLU A 214 -12.67 0.67 0.83
CA GLU A 214 -12.07 -0.05 -0.30
C GLU A 214 -10.83 0.64 -0.87
N GLU A 215 -10.67 1.95 -0.65
CA GLU A 215 -9.50 2.70 -1.10
C GLU A 215 -8.35 2.62 -0.11
N LEU A 216 -8.63 2.60 1.20
CA LEU A 216 -7.56 2.55 2.21
C LEU A 216 -7.16 1.12 2.58
N TYR A 217 -8.15 0.28 2.92
CA TYR A 217 -7.93 -1.05 3.51
C TYR A 217 -7.67 -2.15 2.48
N THR A 218 -7.47 -1.79 1.20
CA THR A 218 -7.01 -2.74 0.16
C THR A 218 -5.60 -2.43 -0.33
N VAL A 219 -4.96 -1.40 0.23
CA VAL A 219 -3.56 -1.05 -0.01
C VAL A 219 -2.75 -1.68 1.13
N PRO A 220 -1.82 -2.61 0.86
CA PRO A 220 -1.05 -3.25 1.92
C PRO A 220 0.02 -2.31 2.48
N ASP A 221 0.30 -2.43 3.78
CA ASP A 221 1.52 -1.92 4.39
C ASP A 221 2.71 -2.78 3.94
N ARG A 222 3.93 -2.24 3.95
CA ARG A 222 5.12 -3.03 3.63
C ARG A 222 5.45 -3.98 4.78
N PRO A 223 5.80 -5.25 4.50
CA PRO A 223 6.23 -6.18 5.54
C PRO A 223 7.48 -5.63 6.25
N SER A 224 7.48 -5.71 7.58
CA SER A 224 8.57 -5.21 8.41
C SER A 224 9.79 -6.11 8.38
N VAL A 225 10.55 -6.01 7.29
CA VAL A 225 11.77 -6.79 7.07
C VAL A 225 13.03 -5.99 7.47
N PRO A 226 14.05 -6.60 8.10
CA PRO A 226 15.25 -5.88 8.54
C PRO A 226 16.07 -5.22 7.41
N SER A 227 15.94 -5.71 6.17
CA SER A 227 16.68 -5.21 5.01
C SER A 227 15.94 -4.13 4.22
N GLY A 228 14.70 -3.81 4.57
CA GLY A 228 13.90 -2.83 3.86
C GLY A 228 14.20 -1.41 4.32
N PHE A 229 14.04 -0.45 3.41
CA PHE A 229 14.16 0.96 3.77
C PHE A 229 12.93 1.37 4.60
N ASN A 230 13.14 1.64 5.89
CA ASN A 230 12.11 2.08 6.83
C ASN A 230 10.86 1.19 6.84
N SER A 231 11.00 -0.12 6.56
CA SER A 231 9.86 -1.05 6.54
C SER A 231 9.33 -1.40 7.93
N GLU A 232 10.06 -1.04 8.97
CA GLU A 232 9.56 -1.07 10.35
C GLU A 232 8.53 0.03 10.63
N ARG A 233 8.49 1.08 9.79
CA ARG A 233 7.57 2.20 9.92
C ARG A 233 6.25 1.93 9.22
N PHE A 234 5.22 2.64 9.67
CA PHE A 234 3.88 2.55 9.11
C PHE A 234 3.77 3.31 7.78
N ASP A 235 3.32 2.64 6.72
CA ASP A 235 3.00 3.32 5.47
C ASP A 235 1.60 3.94 5.50
N TYR A 236 1.53 5.25 5.72
CA TYR A 236 0.27 6.01 5.75
C TYR A 236 -0.52 6.05 4.43
N VAL A 237 -0.04 5.40 3.37
CA VAL A 237 -0.83 5.14 2.15
C VAL A 237 -1.78 3.93 2.33
N SER A 238 -1.51 3.10 3.34
CA SER A 238 -2.26 1.91 3.75
C SER A 238 -3.13 2.19 4.98
N GLY A 239 -4.16 1.35 5.17
CA GLY A 239 -4.89 1.25 6.42
C GLY A 239 -4.19 0.41 7.49
N GLY A 240 -3.03 -0.18 7.16
CA GLY A 240 -2.24 -1.00 8.05
C GLY A 240 -2.51 -2.49 7.90
N GLY A 241 -2.45 -3.21 9.02
CA GLY A 241 -2.57 -4.67 9.04
C GLY A 241 -1.37 -5.38 8.41
N ASP A 242 -1.37 -6.71 8.51
CA ASP A 242 -0.29 -7.55 8.00
C ASP A 242 -0.68 -8.13 6.64
N ALA A 243 0.17 -7.94 5.64
CA ALA A 243 -0.09 -8.36 4.28
C ALA A 243 0.76 -9.57 3.87
N PHE A 244 0.21 -10.41 3.00
CA PHE A 244 0.74 -11.75 2.69
C PHE A 244 0.73 -12.04 1.19
N ASP A 245 1.78 -12.69 0.70
CA ASP A 245 1.89 -13.22 -0.67
C ASP A 245 1.43 -14.69 -0.71
N ILE A 246 0.56 -15.06 -1.65
CA ILE A 246 0.10 -16.44 -1.86
C ILE A 246 1.27 -17.35 -2.25
N ALA A 247 2.30 -16.83 -2.93
CA ALA A 247 3.51 -17.56 -3.32
C ALA A 247 4.33 -18.05 -2.12
N ASP A 248 4.13 -17.46 -0.93
CA ASP A 248 4.75 -17.89 0.31
C ASP A 248 4.04 -19.09 0.98
N ALA A 249 2.93 -19.55 0.41
CA ALA A 249 2.22 -20.72 0.90
C ALA A 249 3.04 -22.02 0.77
N VAL A 250 3.11 -22.78 1.85
CA VAL A 250 3.77 -24.10 1.94
C VAL A 250 2.78 -25.17 2.39
N VAL A 251 3.02 -26.40 1.96
CA VAL A 251 2.36 -27.57 2.54
C VAL A 251 2.79 -27.67 4.00
N GLN A 252 1.86 -28.04 4.87
CA GLN A 252 2.11 -28.23 6.28
C GLN A 252 1.90 -29.68 6.71
N SER A 253 2.68 -30.12 7.69
CA SER A 253 2.57 -31.46 8.29
C SER A 253 1.61 -31.47 9.49
N ALA A 254 1.45 -30.32 10.13
CA ALA A 254 0.49 -30.01 11.18
C ALA A 254 0.27 -28.49 11.20
N PRO A 255 -0.79 -27.96 11.85
CA PRO A 255 -1.04 -26.52 11.93
C PRO A 255 0.18 -25.72 12.40
N GLY A 256 0.64 -24.80 11.56
CA GLY A 256 1.80 -23.94 11.82
C GLY A 256 3.16 -24.62 11.61
N VAL A 257 3.20 -25.85 11.10
CA VAL A 257 4.44 -26.62 10.89
C VAL A 257 4.60 -26.99 9.41
N PRO A 258 5.56 -26.38 8.68
CA PRO A 258 5.84 -26.74 7.30
C PRO A 258 6.13 -28.23 7.12
N ALA A 259 5.67 -28.80 6.01
CA ALA A 259 6.08 -30.11 5.56
C ALA A 259 7.42 -30.00 4.81
N LEU A 260 8.33 -30.93 5.09
CA LEU A 260 9.63 -31.00 4.45
C LEU A 260 9.71 -32.20 3.50
N ASP A 261 10.44 -32.04 2.40
CA ASP A 261 10.77 -33.13 1.49
C ASP A 261 11.87 -34.05 2.07
N SER A 262 12.31 -35.05 1.30
CA SER A 262 13.37 -35.98 1.73
C SER A 262 14.75 -35.34 1.92
N GLU A 263 14.95 -34.14 1.38
CA GLU A 263 16.19 -33.37 1.48
C GLU A 263 16.14 -32.32 2.61
N GLY A 264 14.98 -32.17 3.26
CA GLY A 264 14.75 -31.21 4.33
C GLY A 264 14.30 -29.83 3.84
N ASN A 265 13.93 -29.68 2.56
CA ASN A 265 13.42 -28.42 2.02
C ASN A 265 11.91 -28.32 2.22
N GLU A 266 11.41 -27.10 2.41
CA GLU A 266 9.99 -26.81 2.50
C GLU A 266 9.26 -27.12 1.18
N ILE A 267 8.12 -27.79 1.27
CA ILE A 267 7.31 -28.12 0.09
C ILE A 267 6.39 -26.94 -0.22
N LYS A 268 6.62 -26.25 -1.34
CA LYS A 268 5.77 -25.14 -1.81
C LYS A 268 4.36 -25.62 -2.19
N ALA A 269 3.35 -24.84 -1.84
CA ALA A 269 1.95 -25.13 -2.18
C ALA A 269 1.66 -24.96 -3.68
N ASN A 270 2.30 -23.96 -4.32
CA ASN A 270 2.14 -23.62 -5.74
C ASN A 270 0.66 -23.43 -6.16
N ILE A 271 -0.12 -22.73 -5.34
CA ILE A 271 -1.48 -22.31 -5.66
C ILE A 271 -1.47 -20.86 -6.15
N GLY A 272 -2.38 -20.50 -7.05
CA GLY A 272 -2.49 -19.13 -7.59
C GLY A 272 -3.73 -18.37 -7.12
N TRP A 273 -4.50 -18.94 -6.19
CA TRP A 273 -5.66 -18.31 -5.58
C TRP A 273 -6.10 -19.06 -4.32
N PHE A 274 -6.84 -18.40 -3.43
CA PHE A 274 -7.54 -19.01 -2.30
C PHE A 274 -8.94 -18.40 -2.11
N LYS A 275 -9.75 -19.04 -1.27
CA LYS A 275 -11.08 -18.56 -0.90
C LYS A 275 -11.26 -18.39 0.61
N TYR A 276 -10.57 -19.22 1.39
CA TYR A 276 -10.70 -19.25 2.84
C TYR A 276 -9.36 -18.93 3.49
N VAL A 277 -9.42 -18.20 4.61
CA VAL A 277 -8.30 -17.90 5.49
C VAL A 277 -8.63 -18.44 6.87
N ARG A 278 -7.67 -19.11 7.49
CA ARG A 278 -7.72 -19.54 8.88
C ARG A 278 -6.59 -18.87 9.64
N LEU A 279 -6.96 -18.21 10.74
CA LEU A 279 -6.07 -17.48 11.61
C LEU A 279 -6.06 -18.22 12.94
N THR A 280 -4.86 -18.58 13.40
CA THR A 280 -4.68 -19.31 14.65
C THR A 280 -3.65 -18.58 15.49
N ASP A 281 -3.97 -18.33 16.75
CA ASP A 281 -3.06 -17.76 17.74
C ASP A 281 -1.74 -18.55 17.75
N ALA A 282 -0.60 -17.85 17.72
CA ALA A 282 0.68 -18.53 17.45
C ALA A 282 1.28 -19.20 18.67
N VAL A 283 1.11 -18.62 19.87
CA VAL A 283 1.87 -18.97 21.06
C VAL A 283 0.96 -19.45 22.18
N ALA A 284 1.03 -20.75 22.46
CA ALA A 284 0.28 -21.35 23.56
C ALA A 284 0.87 -20.95 24.94
N GLY A 285 0.01 -20.60 25.88
CA GLY A 285 0.32 -20.22 27.26
C GLY A 285 0.91 -18.82 27.40
N ASP A 286 0.73 -17.93 26.43
CA ASP A 286 1.29 -16.58 26.47
C ASP A 286 0.52 -15.67 27.43
N TYR A 287 1.26 -14.92 28.25
CA TYR A 287 0.67 -14.23 29.40
C TYR A 287 1.49 -13.03 29.85
N PHE A 288 0.82 -11.88 29.97
CA PHE A 288 1.35 -10.65 30.53
C PHE A 288 0.78 -10.37 31.93
N PRO A 289 1.60 -10.30 32.99
CA PRO A 289 1.12 -9.99 34.33
C PRO A 289 0.43 -8.62 34.43
N GLY A 290 -0.85 -8.63 34.79
CA GLY A 290 -1.66 -7.43 34.98
C GLY A 290 -2.54 -7.08 33.78
N LEU A 291 -2.25 -7.60 32.59
CA LEU A 291 -3.14 -7.53 31.43
C LEU A 291 -3.85 -8.86 31.19
N GLY A 292 -3.21 -9.99 31.50
CA GLY A 292 -3.77 -11.32 31.34
C GLY A 292 -3.09 -12.07 30.19
N GLU A 293 -3.85 -12.96 29.57
CA GLU A 293 -3.51 -13.61 28.31
C GLU A 293 -3.08 -12.60 27.23
N ILE A 294 -2.09 -12.99 26.43
CA ILE A 294 -1.74 -12.35 25.15
C ILE A 294 -2.26 -13.30 24.07
N SER A 295 -3.14 -12.83 23.20
CA SER A 295 -3.73 -13.66 22.14
C SER A 295 -4.14 -12.79 20.98
N ALA A 296 -3.97 -13.28 19.76
CA ALA A 296 -4.35 -12.50 18.57
C ALA A 296 -5.81 -12.02 18.61
N GLU A 297 -6.01 -10.78 18.17
CA GLU A 297 -7.32 -10.15 18.01
C GLU A 297 -7.52 -9.74 16.55
N ILE A 298 -8.53 -10.31 15.89
CA ILE A 298 -8.74 -10.14 14.44
C ILE A 298 -9.93 -9.20 14.19
N ASP A 299 -9.69 -8.10 13.47
CA ASP A 299 -10.71 -7.12 13.04
C ASP A 299 -11.28 -7.48 11.67
N ALA A 300 -10.44 -7.72 10.66
CA ALA A 300 -10.92 -7.99 9.29
C ALA A 300 -9.88 -8.70 8.42
N VAL A 301 -10.30 -9.16 7.24
CA VAL A 301 -9.41 -9.65 6.19
C VAL A 301 -9.82 -9.04 4.84
N ALA A 302 -8.86 -8.52 4.09
CA ALA A 302 -9.07 -7.90 2.78
C ALA A 302 -8.20 -8.52 1.69
N ALA A 303 -8.69 -8.51 0.45
CA ALA A 303 -7.87 -8.75 -0.73
C ALA A 303 -7.11 -7.47 -1.10
N CYS A 304 -5.85 -7.62 -1.52
CA CYS A 304 -5.06 -6.51 -2.03
C CYS A 304 -5.61 -6.03 -3.38
N ARG A 305 -5.52 -4.71 -3.56
CA ARG A 305 -5.83 -4.05 -4.82
C ARG A 305 -4.57 -4.01 -5.69
N PRO A 306 -4.68 -4.36 -6.98
CA PRO A 306 -3.55 -4.23 -7.89
C PRO A 306 -3.21 -2.76 -8.13
N ALA A 307 -1.93 -2.46 -8.15
CA ALA A 307 -1.41 -1.17 -8.57
C ALA A 307 -1.59 -0.97 -10.08
N LEU A 308 -1.57 0.29 -10.49
CA LEU A 308 -1.63 0.73 -11.87
C LEU A 308 -0.28 1.33 -12.26
N SER A 309 0.14 1.09 -13.50
CA SER A 309 1.13 1.97 -14.11
C SER A 309 0.59 3.39 -14.24
N ILE A 310 1.46 4.40 -14.24
CA ILE A 310 1.04 5.80 -14.44
C ILE A 310 0.25 5.97 -15.75
N GLY A 311 0.64 5.22 -16.80
CA GLY A 311 -0.06 5.25 -18.09
C GLY A 311 -1.47 4.66 -18.02
N GLU A 312 -1.72 3.66 -17.18
CA GLU A 312 -3.06 3.14 -16.92
C GLU A 312 -3.87 4.10 -16.05
N ALA A 313 -3.25 4.68 -15.02
CA ALA A 313 -3.88 5.69 -14.17
C ALA A 313 -4.39 6.89 -14.98
N LYS A 314 -3.63 7.36 -15.99
CA LYS A 314 -4.09 8.43 -16.91
C LYS A 314 -5.34 8.05 -17.73
N LYS A 315 -5.62 6.76 -17.93
CA LYS A 315 -6.80 6.30 -18.70
C LYS A 315 -8.08 6.28 -17.88
N LEU A 316 -7.98 6.17 -16.56
CA LEU A 316 -9.11 6.24 -15.63
C LEU A 316 -9.94 7.52 -15.83
N ALA A 317 -11.22 7.50 -15.54
CA ALA A 317 -12.07 8.69 -15.59
C ALA A 317 -11.68 9.73 -14.51
N ASP A 318 -12.13 10.96 -14.69
CA ASP A 318 -12.00 12.01 -13.67
C ASP A 318 -12.74 11.56 -12.38
N GLY A 319 -12.08 11.68 -11.23
CA GLY A 319 -12.56 11.23 -9.93
C GLY A 319 -12.37 9.75 -9.63
N GLU A 320 -11.82 8.93 -10.54
CA GLU A 320 -11.50 7.53 -10.23
C GLU A 320 -10.21 7.40 -9.42
N TYR A 321 -10.16 6.42 -8.54
CA TYR A 321 -9.04 6.17 -7.64
C TYR A 321 -7.89 5.42 -8.31
N ALA A 322 -6.66 5.89 -8.08
CA ALA A 322 -5.43 5.25 -8.52
C ALA A 322 -4.56 4.85 -7.33
N LEU A 323 -3.96 3.67 -7.43
CA LEU A 323 -2.84 3.20 -6.60
C LEU A 323 -1.65 2.99 -7.53
N ILE A 324 -0.56 3.70 -7.29
CA ILE A 324 0.64 3.69 -8.12
C ILE A 324 1.82 3.34 -7.22
N THR A 325 2.59 2.32 -7.59
CA THR A 325 3.82 1.92 -6.88
C THR A 325 5.05 2.23 -7.73
N ASP A 326 6.23 2.21 -7.09
CA ASP A 326 7.54 2.34 -7.72
C ASP A 326 7.76 3.60 -8.56
N ALA A 327 6.97 4.65 -8.32
CA ALA A 327 7.09 5.89 -9.07
C ALA A 327 8.25 6.73 -8.51
N ILE A 328 9.07 7.29 -9.40
CA ILE A 328 10.24 8.09 -9.02
C ILE A 328 9.90 9.57 -9.08
N VAL A 329 10.19 10.33 -8.02
CA VAL A 329 10.06 11.79 -8.02
C VAL A 329 11.10 12.41 -8.93
N THR A 330 10.68 13.08 -9.99
CA THR A 330 11.56 13.69 -11.02
C THR A 330 11.63 15.21 -10.95
N ALA A 331 10.73 15.84 -10.20
CA ALA A 331 10.82 17.26 -9.85
C ALA A 331 9.98 17.56 -8.60
N THR A 332 10.42 18.55 -7.83
CA THR A 332 9.70 19.06 -6.65
C THR A 332 9.45 20.57 -6.80
N LEU A 333 8.24 20.99 -6.51
CA LEU A 333 7.79 22.38 -6.41
C LEU A 333 7.22 22.62 -5.00
N PRO A 334 7.02 23.88 -4.56
CA PRO A 334 6.46 24.14 -3.24
C PRO A 334 5.08 23.50 -2.98
N ASP A 335 4.24 23.41 -4.01
CA ASP A 335 2.83 22.99 -3.96
C ASP A 335 2.53 21.73 -4.80
N ALA A 336 3.55 21.13 -5.42
CA ALA A 336 3.41 19.91 -6.18
C ALA A 336 4.74 19.18 -6.34
N PHE A 337 4.70 17.93 -6.76
CA PHE A 337 5.85 17.22 -7.30
C PHE A 337 5.43 16.40 -8.52
N PHE A 338 6.41 15.91 -9.26
CA PHE A 338 6.17 15.06 -10.44
C PHE A 338 6.77 13.70 -10.20
N ILE A 339 6.01 12.68 -10.59
CA ILE A 339 6.41 11.29 -10.54
C ILE A 339 6.48 10.71 -11.94
N GLU A 340 7.45 9.84 -12.18
CA GLU A 340 7.64 9.16 -13.46
C GLU A 340 7.86 7.67 -13.24
N SER A 341 7.32 6.85 -14.13
CA SER A 341 7.56 5.41 -14.11
C SER A 341 9.05 5.14 -14.38
N PRO A 342 9.71 4.20 -13.68
CA PRO A 342 11.13 3.92 -13.88
C PRO A 342 11.51 3.59 -15.33
N ASN A 343 10.59 2.97 -16.07
CA ASN A 343 10.74 2.63 -17.49
C ASN A 343 10.43 3.80 -18.45
N ARG A 344 10.11 4.99 -17.94
CA ARG A 344 9.79 6.23 -18.68
C ARG A 344 8.54 6.13 -19.56
N SER A 345 7.60 5.24 -19.24
CA SER A 345 6.39 5.08 -20.05
C SER A 345 5.38 6.20 -19.85
N ALA A 346 5.36 6.81 -18.67
CA ALA A 346 4.44 7.89 -18.32
C ALA A 346 4.90 8.60 -17.04
N ALA A 347 4.38 9.81 -16.84
CA ALA A 347 4.60 10.62 -15.66
C ALA A 347 3.33 11.40 -15.29
N MET A 348 3.23 11.85 -14.05
CA MET A 348 2.04 12.49 -13.50
C MET A 348 2.42 13.56 -12.48
N LYS A 349 1.58 14.58 -12.36
CA LYS A 349 1.71 15.61 -11.33
C LYS A 349 0.98 15.18 -10.06
N VAL A 350 1.58 15.44 -8.91
CA VAL A 350 0.98 15.18 -7.60
C VAL A 350 0.88 16.51 -6.87
N ILE A 351 -0.33 16.93 -6.51
CA ILE A 351 -0.57 18.22 -5.84
C ILE A 351 -0.40 18.01 -4.35
N TYR A 352 0.69 18.54 -3.80
CA TYR A 352 1.05 18.35 -2.40
C TYR A 352 2.07 19.41 -1.98
N ASN A 353 1.88 19.97 -0.78
CA ASN A 353 2.86 20.88 -0.21
C ASN A 353 4.12 20.11 0.21
N THR A 354 5.16 20.13 -0.62
CA THR A 354 6.40 19.35 -0.39
C THR A 354 7.18 19.77 0.85
N ALA A 355 6.85 20.93 1.46
CA ALA A 355 7.42 21.33 2.73
C ALA A 355 6.81 20.60 3.93
N VAL A 356 5.61 20.01 3.78
CA VAL A 356 4.93 19.21 4.81
C VAL A 356 5.51 17.80 4.80
N ALA A 357 6.06 17.39 5.94
CA ALA A 357 6.60 16.05 6.11
C ALA A 357 5.49 15.06 6.51
N VAL A 358 5.56 13.84 5.97
CA VAL A 358 4.78 12.69 6.42
C VAL A 358 5.75 11.78 7.15
N ASP A 359 5.45 11.47 8.41
CA ASP A 359 6.34 10.70 9.29
C ASP A 359 7.80 11.21 9.31
N GLY A 360 7.97 12.53 9.34
CA GLY A 360 9.29 13.17 9.34
C GLY A 360 10.02 13.19 7.99
N LYS A 361 9.47 12.57 6.92
CA LYS A 361 10.03 12.64 5.57
C LYS A 361 9.35 13.73 4.74
N LYS A 362 10.15 14.58 4.09
CA LYS A 362 9.68 15.47 3.01
C LYS A 362 9.94 14.82 1.66
N VAL A 363 9.09 15.10 0.68
CA VAL A 363 9.28 14.67 -0.70
C VAL A 363 10.56 15.31 -1.27
N ALA A 364 11.43 14.49 -1.84
CA ALA A 364 12.68 14.90 -2.46
C ALA A 364 12.85 14.27 -3.84
N LEU A 365 13.69 14.91 -4.66
CA LEU A 365 14.08 14.40 -5.97
C LEU A 365 14.76 13.02 -5.81
N GLY A 366 14.35 12.04 -6.62
CA GLY A 366 14.88 10.67 -6.54
C GLY A 366 14.23 9.79 -5.48
N ASP A 367 13.24 10.28 -4.73
CA ASP A 367 12.43 9.40 -3.88
C ASP A 367 11.64 8.42 -4.77
N LYS A 368 11.64 7.13 -4.40
CA LYS A 368 10.69 6.14 -4.90
C LYS A 368 9.49 6.09 -3.97
N MET A 369 8.29 6.04 -4.53
CA MET A 369 7.07 6.21 -3.75
C MET A 369 5.98 5.22 -4.14
N THR A 370 5.15 4.90 -3.15
CA THR A 370 3.80 4.39 -3.36
C THR A 370 2.82 5.52 -3.07
N ILE A 371 1.91 5.77 -4.01
CA ILE A 371 1.04 6.95 -4.01
C ILE A 371 -0.37 6.52 -4.36
N THR A 372 -1.35 7.07 -3.65
CA THR A 372 -2.76 6.92 -3.97
C THR A 372 -3.47 8.25 -4.07
N GLY A 373 -4.57 8.29 -4.83
CA GLY A 373 -5.41 9.49 -4.94
C GLY A 373 -6.39 9.38 -6.09
N HIS A 374 -7.27 10.38 -6.20
CA HIS A 374 -8.23 10.45 -7.28
C HIS A 374 -7.63 11.15 -8.51
N ILE A 375 -7.96 10.65 -9.69
CA ILE A 375 -7.49 11.26 -10.94
C ILE A 375 -8.24 12.56 -11.18
N SER A 376 -7.50 13.65 -11.42
CA SER A 376 -8.04 14.88 -11.96
C SER A 376 -7.58 15.11 -13.40
N LYS A 377 -8.53 15.25 -14.32
CA LYS A 377 -8.34 15.63 -15.72
C LYS A 377 -8.83 17.06 -15.93
N GLY A 378 -7.99 18.01 -15.55
CA GLY A 378 -8.27 19.43 -15.74
C GLY A 378 -7.73 19.97 -17.05
N ALA A 379 -8.02 21.24 -17.34
CA ALA A 379 -7.40 21.99 -18.45
C ALA A 379 -5.86 22.04 -18.37
N PHE A 380 -5.29 21.66 -17.23
CA PHE A 380 -3.87 21.76 -16.92
C PHE A 380 -3.15 20.40 -16.85
N GLY A 381 -3.81 19.31 -17.26
CA GLY A 381 -3.20 17.97 -17.38
C GLY A 381 -3.74 16.94 -16.39
N PHE A 382 -2.93 15.90 -16.13
CA PHE A 382 -3.26 14.76 -15.27
C PHE A 382 -2.63 14.93 -13.89
N ALA A 383 -3.44 15.02 -12.85
CA ALA A 383 -2.94 15.18 -11.50
C ALA A 383 -3.64 14.29 -10.48
N LEU A 384 -2.97 14.08 -9.34
CA LEU A 384 -3.57 13.60 -8.10
C LEU A 384 -3.73 14.82 -7.16
N PRO A 385 -4.95 15.37 -6.99
CA PRO A 385 -5.18 16.57 -6.19
C PRO A 385 -5.25 16.30 -4.68
N ASP A 386 -5.50 15.04 -4.29
CA ASP A 386 -5.71 14.61 -2.92
C ASP A 386 -4.81 13.42 -2.55
N PRO A 387 -3.49 13.49 -2.77
CA PRO A 387 -2.63 12.33 -2.65
C PRO A 387 -2.44 11.87 -1.21
N MET A 388 -2.35 10.55 -1.03
CA MET A 388 -1.65 9.92 0.10
C MET A 388 -0.40 9.25 -0.45
N TRP A 389 0.68 9.24 0.32
CA TRP A 389 1.95 8.71 -0.16
C TRP A 389 2.82 8.17 0.98
N THR A 390 3.68 7.21 0.63
CA THR A 390 4.82 6.77 1.43
C THR A 390 6.08 6.73 0.56
N CYS A 391 7.23 6.98 1.17
CA CYS A 391 8.52 6.89 0.51
C CYS A 391 9.12 5.51 0.77
N THR A 392 9.29 4.73 -0.30
CA THR A 392 9.73 3.33 -0.22
C THR A 392 11.23 3.16 -0.44
N GLU A 393 11.88 4.14 -1.06
CA GLU A 393 13.34 4.22 -1.25
C GLU A 393 13.73 5.69 -1.50
N VAL A 394 14.98 6.06 -1.21
CA VAL A 394 15.53 7.41 -1.40
C VAL A 394 16.71 7.42 -2.35
N GLU A 395 17.01 8.59 -2.91
CA GLU A 395 18.20 8.82 -3.74
C GLU A 395 18.33 7.84 -4.94
N CYS A 396 17.19 7.39 -5.47
CA CYS A 396 17.16 6.55 -6.66
C CYS A 396 17.66 7.32 -7.89
N ASP A 397 18.26 6.57 -8.83
CA ASP A 397 18.63 7.11 -10.13
C ASP A 397 17.40 7.69 -10.84
N LEU A 398 17.52 8.94 -11.27
CA LEU A 398 16.47 9.59 -12.05
C LEU A 398 16.34 8.92 -13.43
N PRO A 399 15.11 8.71 -13.92
CA PRO A 399 14.90 8.31 -15.30
C PRO A 399 15.62 9.25 -16.27
N ASN A 400 16.33 8.67 -17.24
CA ASN A 400 17.04 9.45 -18.25
C ASN A 400 16.06 10.38 -19.00
N PRO A 401 16.42 11.65 -19.26
CA PRO A 401 15.48 12.57 -19.87
C PRO A 401 15.17 12.14 -21.31
N VAL A 402 13.91 12.21 -21.73
CA VAL A 402 13.49 11.93 -23.11
C VAL A 402 13.81 13.14 -23.98
N GLY A 403 14.65 12.96 -25.00
CA GLY A 403 14.87 14.00 -26.01
C GLY A 403 13.59 14.26 -26.79
N MET A 404 13.09 15.50 -26.79
CA MET A 404 11.79 15.83 -27.35
C MET A 404 11.83 17.13 -28.17
N ARG A 405 11.12 17.14 -29.31
CA ARG A 405 10.88 18.35 -30.10
C ARG A 405 9.88 19.26 -29.40
N LEU A 406 9.97 20.56 -29.63
CA LEU A 406 9.16 21.52 -28.89
C LEU A 406 7.66 21.40 -29.18
N ASP A 407 7.27 21.05 -30.42
CA ASP A 407 5.87 20.81 -30.80
C ASP A 407 5.26 19.57 -30.13
N ALA A 408 6.07 18.52 -29.90
CA ALA A 408 5.63 17.29 -29.25
C ALA A 408 5.29 17.48 -27.76
N LEU A 409 5.78 18.54 -27.11
CA LEU A 409 5.45 18.84 -25.72
C LEU A 409 3.96 19.16 -25.51
N ALA A 410 3.23 19.54 -26.57
CA ALA A 410 1.79 19.78 -26.49
C ALA A 410 0.98 18.49 -26.28
N ASP A 411 1.59 17.31 -26.47
CA ASP A 411 0.94 16.02 -26.24
C ASP A 411 0.71 15.77 -24.74
N ASP A 412 -0.44 15.22 -24.41
CA ASP A 412 -0.86 14.83 -23.06
C ASP A 412 0.00 13.69 -22.47
N LEU A 413 0.60 12.87 -23.31
CA LEU A 413 1.55 11.85 -22.91
C LEU A 413 2.89 12.45 -22.48
N ALA A 414 3.27 13.60 -23.03
CA ALA A 414 4.48 14.32 -22.61
C ALA A 414 4.29 15.01 -21.24
N TYR A 415 3.05 15.28 -20.84
CA TYR A 415 2.75 15.93 -19.57
C TYR A 415 3.32 15.15 -18.37
N GLY A 416 4.10 15.85 -17.55
CA GLY A 416 4.80 15.35 -16.37
C GLY A 416 6.15 14.68 -16.66
N MET A 417 6.47 14.39 -17.92
CA MET A 417 7.68 13.65 -18.26
C MET A 417 8.94 14.48 -18.04
N ARG A 418 10.00 13.84 -17.56
CA ARG A 418 11.35 14.41 -17.59
C ARG A 418 11.88 14.41 -19.02
N VAL A 419 12.04 15.59 -19.59
CA VAL A 419 12.40 15.82 -20.99
C VAL A 419 13.72 16.56 -21.12
N ARG A 420 14.41 16.31 -22.23
CA ARG A 420 15.50 17.14 -22.74
C ARG A 420 15.00 17.85 -24.00
N VAL A 421 15.05 19.17 -23.98
CA VAL A 421 14.67 20.03 -25.11
C VAL A 421 15.85 20.85 -25.57
N TRP A 422 15.80 21.38 -26.79
CA TRP A 422 16.84 22.22 -27.36
C TRP A 422 16.23 23.23 -28.31
N GLY A 423 16.92 24.35 -28.51
CA GLY A 423 16.48 25.38 -29.44
C GLY A 423 17.30 26.65 -29.37
N ARG A 424 16.95 27.59 -30.24
CA ARG A 424 17.48 28.94 -30.23
C ARG A 424 16.79 29.75 -29.13
N LYS A 425 17.54 30.46 -28.29
CA LYS A 425 16.99 31.43 -27.34
C LYS A 425 16.37 32.60 -28.14
N VAL A 426 15.09 32.90 -27.88
CA VAL A 426 14.35 33.99 -28.54
C VAL A 426 13.87 35.07 -27.58
N ASP A 427 13.73 34.74 -26.30
CA ASP A 427 13.37 35.68 -25.23
C ASP A 427 13.92 35.19 -23.87
N ALA A 428 14.11 36.09 -22.92
CA ALA A 428 14.51 35.74 -21.55
C ALA A 428 14.17 36.86 -20.56
N GLY A 429 13.87 36.47 -19.33
CA GLY A 429 13.63 37.40 -18.22
C GLY A 429 13.85 36.73 -16.87
N PRO A 430 13.58 37.45 -15.75
CA PRO A 430 13.70 36.87 -14.42
C PRO A 430 12.83 35.62 -14.27
N GLY A 431 13.46 34.47 -14.00
CA GLY A 431 12.76 33.19 -13.80
C GLY A 431 12.32 32.46 -15.07
N PHE A 432 12.67 32.95 -16.28
CA PHE A 432 12.31 32.25 -17.52
C PHE A 432 13.24 32.51 -18.72
N CYS A 433 13.17 31.61 -19.69
CA CYS A 433 13.77 31.72 -21.02
C CYS A 433 12.82 31.08 -22.04
N VAL A 434 12.72 31.63 -23.25
CA VAL A 434 11.94 31.04 -24.34
C VAL A 434 12.89 30.53 -25.41
N ILE A 435 12.70 29.28 -25.82
CA ILE A 435 13.45 28.64 -26.90
C ILE A 435 12.55 28.29 -28.08
N ASN A 436 13.16 28.26 -29.27
CA ASN A 436 12.53 27.89 -30.53
C ASN A 436 13.42 26.92 -31.33
N ASP A 437 12.90 25.77 -31.71
CA ASP A 437 13.60 24.75 -32.52
C ASP A 437 13.17 24.75 -34.00
N GLY A 438 12.42 25.77 -34.41
CA GLY A 438 11.76 25.89 -35.71
C GLY A 438 10.33 25.37 -35.73
N SER A 439 9.91 24.57 -34.76
CA SER A 439 8.57 23.96 -34.72
C SER A 439 7.61 24.59 -33.72
N ALA A 440 8.11 25.04 -32.58
CA ALA A 440 7.30 25.76 -31.59
C ALA A 440 8.16 26.72 -30.75
N ASN A 441 7.51 27.61 -30.00
CA ASN A 441 8.13 28.35 -28.90
C ASN A 441 7.75 27.67 -27.60
N VAL A 442 8.73 27.39 -26.73
CA VAL A 442 8.48 26.81 -25.41
C VAL A 442 9.18 27.63 -24.33
N LYS A 443 8.45 27.89 -23.25
CA LYS A 443 8.95 28.61 -22.09
C LYS A 443 9.61 27.63 -21.11
N LEU A 444 10.88 27.84 -20.85
CA LEU A 444 11.62 27.25 -19.74
C LEU A 444 11.39 28.12 -18.50
N THR A 445 11.00 27.54 -17.37
CA THR A 445 10.68 28.28 -16.13
C THR A 445 11.37 27.67 -14.91
N TRP A 446 11.70 28.50 -13.91
CA TRP A 446 12.30 28.05 -12.65
C TRP A 446 11.94 29.00 -11.49
N THR A 447 12.03 28.50 -10.25
CA THR A 447 11.55 29.21 -9.06
C THR A 447 12.47 30.34 -8.60
N ASN A 448 13.79 30.24 -8.82
CA ASN A 448 14.74 31.26 -8.39
C ASN A 448 14.93 32.36 -9.46
N PRO A 449 14.27 33.52 -9.37
CA PRO A 449 14.35 34.55 -10.40
C PRO A 449 15.74 35.20 -10.52
N ALA A 450 16.64 34.97 -9.56
CA ALA A 450 17.99 35.53 -9.58
C ALA A 450 18.90 34.84 -10.60
N TYR A 451 18.57 33.62 -11.05
CA TYR A 451 19.31 32.98 -12.12
C TYR A 451 18.95 33.61 -13.47
N ALA A 452 19.96 34.11 -14.18
CA ALA A 452 19.85 34.62 -15.53
C ALA A 452 20.58 33.68 -16.51
N VAL A 453 19.88 33.26 -17.57
CA VAL A 453 20.49 32.45 -18.64
C VAL A 453 21.51 33.31 -19.38
N ALA A 454 22.73 32.79 -19.57
CA ALA A 454 23.78 33.50 -20.28
C ALA A 454 23.35 33.91 -21.69
N ASP A 455 23.97 34.96 -22.22
CA ASP A 455 23.60 35.49 -23.54
C ASP A 455 24.15 34.65 -24.70
N THR A 456 23.46 33.54 -24.98
CA THR A 456 23.85 32.57 -26.02
C THR A 456 22.71 32.28 -26.98
N PRO A 457 23.02 32.00 -28.26
CA PRO A 457 21.99 31.80 -29.26
C PRO A 457 21.32 30.43 -29.13
N TYR A 458 22.01 29.38 -28.70
CA TYR A 458 21.48 28.02 -28.61
C TYR A 458 21.74 27.40 -27.25
N LEU A 459 20.75 26.65 -26.77
CA LEU A 459 20.87 25.90 -25.54
C LEU A 459 20.06 24.60 -25.62
N SER A 460 20.39 23.67 -24.74
CA SER A 460 19.51 22.57 -24.35
C SER A 460 19.18 22.67 -22.87
N ALA A 461 18.01 22.16 -22.49
CA ALA A 461 17.56 22.15 -21.11
C ALA A 461 16.97 20.79 -20.75
N VAL A 462 17.21 20.34 -19.52
CA VAL A 462 16.55 19.17 -18.92
C VAL A 462 15.58 19.65 -17.86
N GLY A 463 14.33 19.20 -17.93
CA GLY A 463 13.32 19.57 -16.95
C GLY A 463 12.08 18.71 -17.09
N VAL A 464 11.01 19.11 -16.42
CA VAL A 464 9.72 18.41 -16.50
C VAL A 464 8.75 19.19 -17.38
N CYS A 465 8.11 18.50 -18.33
CA CYS A 465 7.04 19.08 -19.14
C CYS A 465 5.79 19.33 -18.28
N ASP A 466 5.33 20.57 -18.23
CA ASP A 466 4.12 20.99 -17.50
C ASP A 466 3.23 21.87 -18.40
N ARG A 467 2.16 22.40 -17.83
CA ARG A 467 1.27 23.39 -18.46
C ARG A 467 1.28 24.69 -17.66
N SER A 468 1.23 25.82 -18.38
CA SER A 468 0.91 27.12 -17.78
C SER A 468 -0.60 27.28 -17.58
N GLU A 469 -0.99 28.38 -16.93
CA GLU A 469 -2.39 28.75 -16.67
C GLU A 469 -3.25 28.94 -17.93
N ASP A 470 -2.62 29.13 -19.09
CA ASP A 470 -3.29 29.20 -20.39
C ASP A 470 -3.31 27.85 -21.14
N GLY A 471 -2.81 26.78 -20.51
CA GLY A 471 -2.70 25.44 -21.09
C GLY A 471 -1.54 25.26 -22.06
N SER A 472 -0.69 26.27 -22.29
CA SER A 472 0.48 26.10 -23.16
C SER A 472 1.57 25.24 -22.48
N ALA A 473 2.33 24.52 -23.30
CA ALA A 473 3.39 23.66 -22.82
C ALA A 473 4.58 24.48 -22.31
N ILE A 474 5.07 24.14 -21.12
CA ILE A 474 6.27 24.71 -20.52
C ILE A 474 7.20 23.60 -20.05
N VAL A 475 8.47 23.93 -19.85
CA VAL A 475 9.42 23.02 -19.18
C VAL A 475 9.87 23.68 -17.88
N ARG A 476 9.64 23.01 -16.75
CA ARG A 476 10.08 23.46 -15.44
C ARG A 476 11.45 22.89 -15.12
N LEU A 477 12.39 23.76 -14.76
CA LEU A 477 13.75 23.41 -14.38
C LEU A 477 13.85 23.47 -12.85
N SER A 478 14.42 22.42 -12.26
CA SER A 478 14.66 22.33 -10.82
C SER A 478 15.88 23.16 -10.41
N ASP A 479 16.93 23.07 -11.19
CA ASP A 479 18.19 23.78 -10.98
C ASP A 479 18.74 24.26 -12.33
N PRO A 480 18.37 25.48 -12.76
CA PRO A 480 18.72 25.95 -14.09
C PRO A 480 20.25 26.10 -14.30
N GLN A 481 21.07 26.11 -13.23
CA GLN A 481 22.53 26.10 -13.37
C GLN A 481 23.06 24.77 -13.93
N ASN A 482 22.45 23.66 -13.51
CA ASN A 482 22.84 22.31 -13.91
C ASN A 482 21.97 21.76 -15.04
N ASP A 483 20.73 22.24 -15.15
CA ASP A 483 19.74 21.78 -16.11
C ASP A 483 19.94 22.38 -17.51
N ILE A 484 20.64 23.51 -17.65
CA ILE A 484 20.89 24.19 -18.92
C ILE A 484 22.31 23.92 -19.42
N THR A 485 22.42 23.42 -20.65
CA THR A 485 23.68 23.33 -21.39
C THR A 485 23.68 24.32 -22.55
N ILE A 486 24.73 25.13 -22.62
CA ILE A 486 24.91 26.19 -23.62
C ILE A 486 25.83 25.71 -24.74
N TYR A 487 25.55 26.08 -25.99
CA TYR A 487 26.33 25.70 -27.17
C TYR A 487 26.81 26.90 -28.01
#